data_AF-A0A383D7P9-F1
#
_entry.id   AF-A0A383D7P9-F1
#
_cell.length_a   1.000
_cell.length_b   1.000
_cell.length_c   1.000
_cell.angle_alpha   90.00
_cell.angle_beta   90.00
_cell.angle_gamma   90.00
#
_symmetry.space_group_name_H-M   'P 1'
#
loop_
_entity.id
_entity.type
_entity.pdbx_description
1 polymer ?
#
loop_
_entity_poly.entity_id
_entity_poly.type
_entity_poly.pdbx_seq_one_letter_code
_entity_poly.pdbx_strand_id
1 'polypeptide(L)' 'MGMKIKKTKPVQVGNIKIGAGTPIALIAGPCVIESQSHALKTAEKLKRATSDAGVSFIFKASYDKANRSSIE' A
#
# COMPACT_ATOMS: atom_id res chain seq x y z
N MET A 1 6.88 -12.76 27.74
CA MET A 1 7.82 -12.48 26.62
C MET A 1 7.36 -11.22 25.91
N GLY A 2 7.97 -10.06 26.19
CA GLY A 2 7.66 -8.81 25.49
C GLY A 2 8.60 -8.63 24.32
N MET A 3 8.09 -8.54 23.10
CA MET A 3 8.91 -8.13 21.96
C MET A 3 9.44 -6.73 22.23
N LYS A 4 10.76 -6.61 22.43
CA LYS A 4 11.42 -5.30 22.51
C LYS A 4 11.39 -4.66 21.13
N ILE A 5 10.40 -3.81 20.87
CA ILE A 5 10.32 -3.07 19.61
C ILE A 5 11.49 -2.08 19.56
N LYS A 6 12.42 -2.31 18.65
CA LYS A 6 13.55 -1.40 18.41
C LYS A 6 12.99 -0.05 17.94
N LYS A 7 13.43 1.04 18.56
CA LYS A 7 13.03 2.39 18.13
C LYS A 7 13.46 2.61 16.67
N THR A 8 12.53 3.04 15.83
CA THR A 8 12.82 3.50 14.47
C THR A 8 12.38 4.95 14.33
N LYS A 9 12.97 5.69 13.39
CA LYS A 9 12.49 7.02 13.02
C LYS A 9 11.18 6.85 12.25
N PRO A 10 10.04 7.40 12.73
CA PRO A 10 8.77 7.27 12.02
C PRO A 10 8.79 8.13 10.75
N VAL A 11 8.08 7.66 9.72
CA VAL A 11 7.86 8.37 8.45
C VAL A 11 6.38 8.73 8.35
N GLN A 12 6.09 9.97 7.98
CA GLN A 12 4.73 10.46 7.75
C GLN A 12 4.42 10.40 6.25
N VAL A 13 3.34 9.72 5.87
CA VAL A 13 2.84 9.63 4.49
C VAL A 13 1.39 10.10 4.50
N GLY A 14 1.14 11.35 4.09
CA GLY A 14 -0.17 11.97 4.25
C GLY A 14 -0.61 11.95 5.72
N ASN A 15 -1.72 11.29 6.02
CA ASN A 15 -2.24 11.09 7.37
C ASN A 15 -1.79 9.77 8.05
N ILE A 16 -0.94 8.96 7.41
CA ILE A 16 -0.46 7.68 7.94
C ILE A 16 0.94 7.83 8.51
N LYS A 17 1.15 7.40 9.75
CA LYS A 17 2.46 7.35 10.41
C LYS A 17 2.98 5.92 10.41
N ILE A 18 4.16 5.69 9.81
CA ILE A 18 4.76 4.36 9.65
C ILE A 18 6.04 4.28 10.49
N GLY A 19 6.13 3.31 11.41
CA GLY A 19 7.34 3.05 12.18
C GLY A 19 7.12 2.10 13.36
N ALA A 20 8.14 1.97 14.20
CA ALA A 20 8.08 1.19 15.43
C ALA A 20 6.97 1.70 16.36
N GLY A 21 6.10 0.79 16.82
CA GLY A 21 5.01 1.10 17.76
C GLY A 21 3.78 1.75 17.14
N THR A 22 3.69 1.86 15.81
CA THR A 22 2.45 2.26 15.12
C THR A 22 1.69 1.03 14.62
N PRO A 23 0.36 1.11 14.43
CA PRO A 23 -0.39 0.08 13.72
C PRO A 23 0.21 -0.19 12.33
N ILE A 24 -0.04 -1.39 11.81
CA ILE A 24 0.40 -1.75 10.46
C ILE A 24 -0.27 -0.86 9.41
N ALA A 25 0.50 -0.44 8.41
CA ALA A 25 0.00 0.20 7.21
C ALA A 25 0.19 -0.75 6.02
N LEU A 26 -0.88 -1.00 5.26
CA LEU A 26 -0.88 -1.85 4.08
C LEU A 26 -0.67 -1.01 2.81
N ILE A 27 0.36 -1.33 2.06
CA ILE A 27 0.57 -0.83 0.70
C ILE A 27 0.17 -1.95 -0.26
N ALA A 28 -0.95 -1.78 -0.98
CA ALA A 28 -1.46 -2.83 -1.85
C ALA A 28 -2.23 -2.30 -3.07
N GLY A 29 -2.34 -3.14 -4.10
CA GLY A 29 -3.04 -2.87 -5.34
C GLY A 29 -2.55 -3.76 -6.47
N PRO A 30 -2.99 -3.54 -7.72
CA PRO A 30 -2.58 -4.35 -8.85
C PRO A 30 -1.09 -4.15 -9.16
N CYS A 31 -0.49 -5.12 -9.86
CA CYS A 31 0.91 -5.03 -10.25
C CYS A 31 1.17 -3.76 -11.10
N VAL A 32 0.31 -3.51 -12.09
CA VAL A 32 0.37 -2.40 -13.06
C VAL A 32 -1.02 -1.80 -13.26
N ILE A 33 -1.10 -0.54 -13.72
CA ILE A 33 -2.35 0.08 -14.16
C ILE A 33 -2.72 -0.49 -15.53
N GLU A 34 -3.76 -1.33 -15.58
CA GLU A 34 -4.27 -1.89 -16.84
C GLU A 34 -5.30 -0.99 -17.53
N SER A 35 -6.13 -0.33 -16.73
CA SER A 35 -7.08 0.69 -17.18
C SER A 35 -7.53 1.54 -15.98
N GLN A 36 -8.05 2.73 -16.23
CA GLN A 36 -8.61 3.59 -15.19
C GLN A 36 -9.74 2.88 -14.42
N SER A 37 -10.63 2.19 -15.13
CA SER A 37 -11.78 1.51 -14.52
C SER A 37 -11.34 0.34 -13.64
N HIS A 38 -10.35 -0.45 -14.08
CA HIS A 38 -9.79 -1.53 -13.26
C HIS A 38 -9.10 -0.97 -12.01
N ALA A 39 -8.27 0.07 -12.15
CA ALA A 39 -7.56 0.68 -11.03
C ALA A 39 -8.53 1.22 -9.95
N LEU A 40 -9.55 1.98 -10.35
CA LEU A 40 -10.53 2.54 -9.42
C LEU A 40 -11.36 1.45 -8.73
N LYS A 41 -11.86 0.45 -9.47
CA LYS A 41 -12.62 -0.67 -8.89
C LYS A 41 -11.79 -1.44 -7.86
N THR A 42 -10.52 -1.69 -8.15
CA THR A 42 -9.61 -2.39 -7.24
C THR A 42 -9.30 -1.54 -6.01
N ALA A 43 -9.03 -0.25 -6.19
CA ALA A 43 -8.78 0.69 -5.10
C ALA A 43 -9.98 0.78 -4.14
N GLU A 44 -11.20 0.89 -4.67
CA GLU A 44 -12.42 0.93 -3.86
C GLU A 44 -12.62 -0.34 -3.02
N LYS A 45 -12.47 -1.52 -3.63
CA LYS A 45 -12.63 -2.79 -2.92
C LYS A 45 -11.60 -2.94 -1.80
N LEU A 46 -10.33 -2.64 -2.07
CA LEU A 46 -9.27 -2.69 -1.07
C LEU A 46 -9.47 -1.64 0.03
N LYS A 47 -9.92 -0.43 -0.31
CA LYS A 47 -10.21 0.61 0.67
C LYS A 47 -11.33 0.20 1.63
N ARG A 48 -12.40 -0.42 1.12
CA ARG A 48 -13.50 -0.96 1.97
C ARG A 48 -12.97 -2.06 2.89
N ALA A 49 -12.32 -3.08 2.34
CA ALA A 49 -11.80 -4.20 3.12
C ALA A 49 -10.80 -3.78 4.22
N THR A 50 -9.90 -2.84 3.92
CA THR A 50 -8.94 -2.32 4.91
C THR A 50 -9.60 -1.43 5.96
N SER A 51 -10.63 -0.67 5.59
CA SER A 51 -11.43 0.10 6.53
C SER A 51 -12.16 -0.80 7.52
N ASP A 52 -12.80 -1.87 7.03
CA ASP A 52 -13.51 -2.85 7.85
C ASP A 52 -12.55 -3.58 8.81
N ALA A 53 -11.31 -3.81 8.38
CA ALA A 53 -10.25 -4.39 9.20
C ALA A 53 -9.54 -3.39 10.14
N GLY A 54 -9.85 -2.09 10.07
CA GLY A 54 -9.18 -1.05 10.86
C GLY A 54 -7.71 -0.82 10.50
N VAL A 55 -7.30 -1.14 9.26
CA VAL A 55 -5.92 -1.06 8.79
C VAL A 55 -5.72 0.20 7.93
N SER A 56 -4.64 0.93 8.18
CA SER A 56 -4.24 2.06 7.33
C SER A 56 -3.84 1.56 5.94
N PHE A 57 -4.31 2.22 4.87
CA PHE A 57 -4.16 1.73 3.51
C PHE A 57 -3.59 2.79 2.55
N ILE A 58 -2.61 2.38 1.74
CA ILE A 58 -2.02 3.13 0.64
C ILE A 58 -2.20 2.31 -0.63
N PHE A 59 -2.93 2.85 -1.60
CA PHE A 59 -3.09 2.20 -2.90
C PHE A 59 -1.76 2.28 -3.69
N LYS A 60 -1.35 1.16 -4.29
CA LYS A 60 -0.18 1.11 -5.18
C LYS A 60 -0.51 0.40 -6.48
N ALA A 61 -0.10 0.99 -7.60
CA ALA A 61 -0.01 0.33 -8.90
C ALA A 61 1.19 0.91 -9.65
N SER A 62 1.86 0.11 -10.50
CA SER A 62 2.91 0.65 -11.37
C SER A 62 2.29 1.32 -12.59
N TYR A 63 2.75 2.52 -12.96
CA TYR A 63 2.41 3.15 -14.25
C TYR A 63 3.11 2.43 -15.40
N ASP A 64 4.42 2.22 -15.26
CA ASP A 64 5.25 1.49 -16.22
C ASP A 64 6.07 0.38 -15.52
N LYS A 65 6.49 -0.62 -16.30
CA LYS A 65 7.40 -1.69 -15.89
C LYS A 65 8.61 -1.70 -16.83
N ALA A 66 9.54 -0.78 -16.56
CA ALA A 66 10.75 -0.53 -17.33
C ALA A 66 11.75 -1.71 -17.41
N ASN A 67 11.45 -2.85 -16.80
CA ASN A 67 12.28 -4.05 -16.75
C ASN A 67 11.62 -5.27 -17.43
N ARG A 68 10.62 -5.05 -18.30
CA ARG A 68 10.15 -6.08 -19.23
C ARG A 68 10.91 -5.94 -20.55
N SER A 69 11.33 -7.07 -21.09
CA SER A 69 11.88 -7.15 -22.44
C SER A 69 10.92 -6.49 -23.42
N SER A 70 11.41 -5.47 -24.13
CA SER A 70 10.70 -4.84 -25.24
C SER A 70 10.26 -5.94 -26.21
N ILE A 71 8.98 -5.95 -26.57
CA ILE A 71 8.56 -6.63 -27.78
C ILE A 71 8.97 -5.67 -28.90
N GLU A 72 9.78 -6.14 -29.85
CA GLU A 72 10.08 -5.39 -31.09
C GLU A 72 8.81 -5.04 -31.86
#